data_AF-A0A2E0X1X1-F1
#
_entry.id   AF-A0A2E0X1X1-F1
#
_cell.length_a   1.000
_cell.length_b   1.000
_cell.length_c   1.000
_cell.angle_alpha   90.00
_cell.angle_beta   90.00
_cell.angle_gamma   90.00
#
_symmetry.space_group_name_H-M   'P 1'
#
loop_
_entity.id
_entity.type
_entity.pdbx_description
1 polymer ?
#
loop_
_entity_poly.entity_id
_entity_poly.type
_entity_poly.pdbx_seq_one_letter_code
_entity_poly.pdbx_strand_id
1 'polypeptide(L)'
;MTRSNVWATCGAAAAIVVATATSAIAQISIDGTADAGYGAALSTQNTNTQFGDNTNPDPIISSGGSEIDQVFAVVQGDRLYVTITGNLEANFNKYEIYIDSKSGGVNTLGAGLPTAVDGYCCTIGAGVNLPDPSTGALQRQAGLTFDAGFDADYYLTFSRGGENTGASLGYADGTGFYAITAHYADLQGGTSQSLGMQLGPRGLPNVLRGPLGGDFNENKTVGGEDLLTWQRGFGQFDGTIEVAAKADGDSNGDGIVDGVDLGTWQSDYGNSPGLGDYAFNPYNGGPSTETLLGPALPGLSQGDLIDQNYATTTGTEGGVLLARELAFVLPVDGADPDNTLNRRDMENTIGLQMAYDDSNVAGVVGNDPYTLPTTDDNGGTRPAGDPENVTTGLEFSIPLSALGTSAGAGDIKIFAFINGGGHDYASNQFTGDGVLDANLGGNGFGGFTGDLSGVNMTDFLGDQFVTVGNAPAAAGVPEPGAVVLAGLALGLLGFARRRG
;
A
#
# COMPACT_ATOMS: atom_id res chain seq x y z
N MET A 1 -24.73 79.58 -46.76
CA MET A 1 -23.74 79.54 -45.66
C MET A 1 -24.24 78.55 -44.62
N THR A 2 -23.79 77.30 -44.73
CA THR A 2 -24.24 76.17 -43.91
C THR A 2 -23.05 75.68 -43.08
N ARG A 3 -23.19 75.64 -41.75
CA ARG A 3 -22.23 75.02 -40.83
C ARG A 3 -22.66 73.57 -40.62
N SER A 4 -21.78 72.61 -40.91
CA SER A 4 -21.97 71.18 -40.66
C SER A 4 -21.36 70.76 -39.32
N ASN A 5 -22.15 70.07 -38.50
CA ASN A 5 -21.74 69.42 -37.26
C ASN A 5 -20.94 68.14 -37.56
N VAL A 6 -19.85 67.93 -36.82
CA VAL A 6 -19.08 66.68 -36.79
C VAL A 6 -19.64 65.82 -35.65
N TRP A 7 -20.07 64.59 -35.97
CA TRP A 7 -20.40 63.55 -34.99
C TRP A 7 -19.23 62.56 -34.92
N ALA A 8 -18.68 62.37 -33.73
CA ALA A 8 -17.70 61.33 -33.44
C ALA A 8 -18.42 60.04 -33.05
N THR A 9 -18.15 58.95 -33.76
CA THR A 9 -18.62 57.60 -33.43
C THR A 9 -17.63 56.93 -32.46
N CYS A 10 -18.08 56.61 -31.24
CA CYS A 10 -17.41 55.68 -30.34
C CYS A 10 -17.76 54.23 -30.75
N GLY A 11 -16.77 53.43 -31.12
CA GLY A 11 -16.91 51.98 -31.26
C GLY A 11 -16.48 51.29 -29.96
N ALA A 12 -17.38 50.54 -29.34
CA ALA A 12 -17.06 49.66 -28.21
C ALA A 12 -16.59 48.31 -28.76
N ALA A 13 -15.37 47.90 -28.40
CA ALA A 13 -14.88 46.55 -28.64
C ALA A 13 -15.26 45.67 -27.43
N ALA A 14 -16.11 44.66 -27.64
CA ALA A 14 -16.40 43.64 -26.65
C ALA A 14 -15.29 42.58 -26.69
N ALA A 15 -14.51 42.48 -25.61
CA ALA A 15 -13.58 41.37 -25.42
C ALA A 15 -14.35 40.17 -24.85
N ILE A 16 -14.45 39.10 -25.64
CA ILE A 16 -14.96 37.80 -25.16
C ILE A 16 -13.80 37.13 -24.41
N VAL A 17 -13.94 37.00 -23.08
CA VAL A 17 -13.05 36.17 -22.26
C VAL A 17 -13.63 34.75 -22.28
N VAL A 18 -12.96 33.84 -22.97
CA VAL A 18 -13.24 32.40 -22.85
C VAL A 18 -12.49 31.91 -21.63
N ALA A 19 -13.20 31.63 -20.53
CA ALA A 19 -12.64 30.94 -19.38
C ALA A 19 -12.54 29.45 -19.73
N THR A 20 -11.33 28.96 -20.00
CA THR A 20 -11.08 27.52 -20.06
C THR A 20 -11.03 27.00 -18.62
N ALA A 21 -12.02 26.21 -18.21
CA ALA A 21 -11.94 25.45 -16.97
C ALA A 21 -10.85 24.39 -17.15
N THR A 22 -9.71 24.57 -16.49
CA THR A 22 -8.75 23.48 -16.30
C THR A 22 -9.28 22.61 -15.17
N SER A 23 -9.51 21.34 -15.44
CA SER A 23 -9.76 20.36 -14.39
C SER A 23 -8.46 20.20 -13.61
N ALA A 24 -8.43 20.66 -12.36
CA ALA A 24 -7.38 20.24 -11.45
C ALA A 24 -7.62 18.74 -11.17
N ILE A 25 -6.72 17.87 -11.63
CA ILE A 25 -6.74 16.45 -11.27
C ILE A 25 -6.45 16.38 -9.76
N ALA A 26 -7.29 15.66 -9.02
CA ALA A 26 -7.03 15.40 -7.60
C ALA A 26 -5.71 14.64 -7.47
N GLN A 27 -4.87 15.04 -6.50
CA GLN A 27 -3.66 14.28 -6.21
C GLN A 27 -4.07 12.97 -5.52
N ILE A 28 -3.55 11.84 -5.99
CA ILE A 28 -3.73 10.56 -5.30
C ILE A 28 -3.07 10.62 -3.92
N SER A 29 -3.84 10.25 -2.91
CA SER A 29 -3.39 10.03 -1.54
C SER A 29 -2.94 8.58 -1.42
N ILE A 30 -1.75 8.30 -0.88
CA ILE A 30 -1.30 6.93 -0.62
C ILE A 30 -1.81 6.51 0.75
N ASP A 31 -3.06 6.07 0.82
CA ASP A 31 -3.77 5.75 2.06
C ASP A 31 -4.46 4.37 2.09
N GLY A 32 -4.24 3.54 1.08
CA GLY A 32 -4.78 2.20 0.98
C GLY A 32 -6.15 2.15 0.31
N THR A 33 -6.65 3.28 -0.20
CA THR A 33 -7.97 3.40 -0.82
C THR A 33 -7.86 3.70 -2.32
N ALA A 34 -8.64 3.01 -3.14
CA ALA A 34 -8.88 3.37 -4.53
C ALA A 34 -9.86 4.55 -4.60
N ASP A 35 -9.34 5.77 -4.50
CA ASP A 35 -10.10 7.00 -4.59
C ASP A 35 -10.39 7.42 -6.05
N ALA A 36 -11.28 8.41 -6.22
CA ALA A 36 -11.86 8.75 -7.52
C ALA A 36 -10.83 9.18 -8.59
N GLY A 37 -9.60 9.53 -8.18
CA GLY A 37 -8.51 9.88 -9.10
C GLY A 37 -8.00 8.71 -9.94
N TYR A 38 -8.20 7.47 -9.48
CA TYR A 38 -7.83 6.26 -10.24
C TYR A 38 -8.73 5.99 -11.45
N GLY A 39 -9.99 6.46 -11.42
CA GLY A 39 -10.98 6.14 -12.43
C GLY A 39 -11.69 4.80 -12.18
N ALA A 40 -12.09 4.12 -13.25
CA ALA A 40 -12.73 2.81 -13.15
C ALA A 40 -11.70 1.70 -12.88
N ALA A 41 -12.13 0.64 -12.21
CA ALA A 41 -11.31 -0.57 -12.04
C ALA A 41 -10.86 -1.10 -13.42
N LEU A 42 -9.61 -1.52 -13.50
CA LEU A 42 -9.02 -2.18 -14.68
C LEU A 42 -9.34 -3.67 -14.71
N SER A 43 -9.55 -4.27 -13.54
CA SER A 43 -10.13 -5.61 -13.39
C SER A 43 -10.92 -5.69 -12.09
N THR A 44 -11.97 -6.50 -12.11
CA THR A 44 -12.74 -6.91 -10.92
C THR A 44 -12.71 -8.43 -10.86
N GLN A 45 -12.39 -8.97 -9.69
CA GLN A 45 -12.27 -10.38 -9.46
C GLN A 45 -13.61 -11.07 -9.65
N ASN A 46 -13.54 -12.21 -10.30
CA ASN A 46 -14.68 -13.08 -10.52
C ASN A 46 -14.46 -14.46 -9.89
N THR A 47 -13.32 -14.75 -9.30
CA THR A 47 -13.01 -16.08 -8.77
C THR A 47 -13.15 -16.09 -7.24
N ASN A 48 -13.95 -17.01 -6.70
CA ASN A 48 -14.00 -17.25 -5.25
C ASN A 48 -12.61 -17.60 -4.71
N THR A 49 -12.24 -17.09 -3.55
CA THR A 49 -10.91 -17.34 -2.98
C THR A 49 -10.83 -18.69 -2.27
N GLN A 50 -9.72 -19.39 -2.46
CA GLN A 50 -9.36 -20.56 -1.63
C GLN A 50 -8.42 -20.21 -0.48
N PHE A 51 -7.94 -18.98 -0.43
CA PHE A 51 -7.06 -18.49 0.64
C PHE A 51 -7.86 -17.90 1.81
N GLY A 52 -9.18 -18.08 1.81
CA GLY A 52 -10.09 -17.59 2.83
C GLY A 52 -10.58 -16.17 2.55
N ASP A 53 -11.65 -15.80 3.24
CA ASP A 53 -12.41 -14.56 3.09
C ASP A 53 -12.35 -13.79 4.43
N ASN A 54 -12.05 -12.50 4.35
CA ASN A 54 -11.95 -11.65 5.53
C ASN A 54 -13.31 -11.06 5.93
N THR A 55 -13.67 -11.25 7.20
CA THR A 55 -14.94 -10.76 7.77
C THR A 55 -14.73 -9.72 8.87
N ASN A 56 -13.47 -9.33 9.14
CA ASN A 56 -13.13 -8.34 10.14
C ASN A 56 -12.83 -6.99 9.47
N PRO A 57 -13.57 -5.91 9.77
CA PRO A 57 -13.34 -4.59 9.19
C PRO A 57 -12.16 -3.84 9.81
N ASP A 58 -11.35 -4.48 10.65
CA ASP A 58 -10.16 -3.84 11.21
C ASP A 58 -9.05 -3.73 10.15
N PRO A 59 -8.41 -2.55 10.00
CA PRO A 59 -7.48 -2.29 8.89
C PRO A 59 -6.16 -3.06 8.98
N ILE A 60 -5.89 -3.77 10.09
CA ILE A 60 -4.76 -4.71 10.22
C ILE A 60 -5.21 -6.05 10.82
N ILE A 61 -6.18 -6.12 11.71
CA ILE A 61 -6.59 -7.40 12.30
C ILE A 61 -7.55 -8.11 11.35
N SER A 62 -7.04 -9.05 10.57
CA SER A 62 -7.86 -9.91 9.72
C SER A 62 -8.45 -11.10 10.51
N SER A 63 -9.66 -11.55 10.16
CA SER A 63 -10.24 -12.81 10.64
C SER A 63 -9.73 -14.04 9.87
N GLY A 64 -8.70 -13.86 9.03
CA GLY A 64 -8.26 -14.79 8.01
C GLY A 64 -8.61 -14.28 6.61
N GLY A 65 -7.98 -14.84 5.59
CA GLY A 65 -8.37 -14.60 4.20
C GLY A 65 -7.37 -13.75 3.41
N SER A 66 -7.15 -14.14 2.16
CA SER A 66 -6.33 -13.37 1.22
C SER A 66 -6.99 -13.39 -0.15
N GLU A 67 -7.30 -12.22 -0.66
CA GLU A 67 -8.09 -12.04 -1.87
C GLU A 67 -7.76 -10.73 -2.60
N ILE A 68 -7.96 -10.77 -3.92
CA ILE A 68 -7.94 -9.60 -4.78
C ILE A 68 -9.37 -9.36 -5.18
N ASP A 69 -9.90 -8.16 -4.99
CA ASP A 69 -11.27 -7.82 -5.39
C ASP A 69 -11.28 -6.94 -6.64
N GLN A 70 -10.51 -5.86 -6.66
CA GLN A 70 -10.38 -4.97 -7.82
C GLN A 70 -8.96 -4.43 -7.94
N VAL A 71 -8.58 -4.11 -9.18
CA VAL A 71 -7.31 -3.48 -9.50
C VAL A 71 -7.57 -2.12 -10.13
N PHE A 72 -6.97 -1.10 -9.56
CA PHE A 72 -6.97 0.26 -10.06
C PHE A 72 -5.53 0.66 -10.35
N ALA A 73 -5.31 1.38 -11.46
CA ALA A 73 -4.01 1.99 -11.68
C ALA A 73 -4.12 3.21 -12.60
N VAL A 74 -3.28 4.20 -12.34
CA VAL A 74 -3.21 5.42 -13.13
C VAL A 74 -1.78 5.94 -13.16
N VAL A 75 -1.39 6.52 -14.30
CA VAL A 75 -0.17 7.33 -14.39
C VAL A 75 -0.56 8.79 -14.13
N GLN A 76 0.00 9.38 -13.08
CA GLN A 76 -0.18 10.80 -12.76
C GLN A 76 1.18 11.45 -12.49
N GLY A 77 1.48 12.51 -13.24
CA GLY A 77 2.79 13.16 -13.16
C GLY A 77 3.90 12.22 -13.65
N ASP A 78 4.88 11.96 -12.80
CA ASP A 78 6.03 11.10 -13.06
C ASP A 78 5.95 9.75 -12.33
N ARG A 79 4.77 9.36 -11.83
CA ARG A 79 4.56 8.13 -11.06
C ARG A 79 3.42 7.28 -11.62
N LEU A 80 3.59 5.97 -11.49
CA LEU A 80 2.52 4.99 -11.55
C LEU A 80 1.94 4.84 -10.14
N TYR A 81 0.61 4.88 -10.04
CA TYR A 81 -0.17 4.61 -8.84
C TYR A 81 -0.98 3.34 -9.09
N VAL A 82 -1.02 2.44 -8.10
CA VAL A 82 -1.74 1.16 -8.20
C VAL A 82 -2.41 0.88 -6.87
N THR A 83 -3.68 0.50 -6.90
CA THR A 83 -4.40 -0.08 -5.77
C THR A 83 -4.90 -1.47 -6.16
N ILE A 84 -4.47 -2.49 -5.41
CA ILE A 84 -5.01 -3.84 -5.44
C ILE A 84 -5.86 -3.97 -4.19
N THR A 85 -7.17 -3.87 -4.38
CA THR A 85 -8.15 -3.94 -3.30
C THR A 85 -8.43 -5.39 -2.91
N GLY A 86 -8.96 -5.58 -1.71
CA GLY A 86 -9.14 -6.88 -1.08
C GLY A 86 -8.27 -7.00 0.15
N ASN A 87 -7.95 -8.24 0.52
CA ASN A 87 -7.31 -8.56 1.80
C ASN A 87 -6.06 -9.43 1.64
N LEU A 88 -5.19 -9.35 2.65
CA LEU A 88 -3.99 -10.16 2.75
C LEU A 88 -3.79 -10.53 4.22
N GLU A 89 -4.07 -11.80 4.50
CA GLU A 89 -3.93 -12.35 5.85
C GLU A 89 -2.53 -12.08 6.41
N ALA A 90 -2.44 -11.70 7.68
CA ALA A 90 -1.17 -11.41 8.35
C ALA A 90 -0.40 -12.71 8.73
N ASN A 91 -0.32 -13.64 7.79
CA ASN A 91 0.33 -14.95 7.89
C ASN A 91 1.52 -15.09 6.92
N PHE A 92 2.01 -13.96 6.38
CA PHE A 92 3.05 -13.88 5.36
C PHE A 92 2.68 -14.42 3.99
N ASN A 93 1.39 -14.57 3.67
CA ASN A 93 0.95 -14.55 2.28
C ASN A 93 1.48 -13.28 1.58
N LYS A 94 1.67 -13.36 0.26
CA LYS A 94 2.37 -12.36 -0.54
C LYS A 94 1.48 -11.82 -1.64
N TYR A 95 1.52 -10.52 -1.87
CA TYR A 95 1.21 -9.98 -3.20
C TYR A 95 2.45 -10.07 -4.07
N GLU A 96 2.34 -10.77 -5.18
CA GLU A 96 3.36 -10.83 -6.22
C GLU A 96 2.94 -9.90 -7.34
N ILE A 97 3.77 -8.91 -7.68
CA ILE A 97 3.44 -7.90 -8.68
C ILE A 97 4.55 -7.83 -9.71
N TYR A 98 4.21 -8.18 -10.94
CA TYR A 98 5.08 -8.06 -12.10
C TYR A 98 4.64 -6.87 -12.95
N ILE A 99 5.61 -6.11 -13.45
CA ILE A 99 5.37 -4.92 -14.27
C ILE A 99 6.14 -5.06 -15.59
N ASP A 100 5.41 -4.95 -16.69
CA ASP A 100 5.92 -4.80 -18.06
C ASP A 100 5.66 -3.33 -18.46
N SER A 101 6.73 -2.58 -18.70
CA SER A 101 6.70 -1.11 -18.85
C SER A 101 7.63 -0.58 -19.93
N LYS A 102 8.49 -1.43 -20.50
CA LYS A 102 9.42 -1.13 -21.58
C LYS A 102 9.68 -2.38 -22.41
N SER A 103 10.32 -2.22 -23.58
CA SER A 103 10.67 -3.39 -24.39
C SER A 103 11.72 -4.25 -23.69
N GLY A 104 11.55 -5.56 -23.74
CA GLY A 104 12.47 -6.51 -23.15
C GLY A 104 11.70 -7.42 -22.21
N GLY A 105 12.28 -7.73 -21.05
CA GLY A 105 11.62 -8.47 -20.00
C GLY A 105 11.70 -10.00 -20.16
N VAL A 106 10.96 -10.69 -19.30
CA VAL A 106 10.88 -12.15 -19.25
C VAL A 106 9.42 -12.60 -19.23
N ASN A 107 9.03 -13.46 -20.18
CA ASN A 107 7.71 -14.06 -20.19
C ASN A 107 7.63 -15.35 -19.33
N THR A 108 8.73 -16.09 -19.21
CA THR A 108 8.84 -17.23 -18.29
C THR A 108 9.92 -16.95 -17.27
N LEU A 109 9.58 -17.06 -15.98
CA LEU A 109 10.54 -16.84 -14.90
C LEU A 109 11.63 -17.91 -14.91
N GLY A 110 12.89 -17.48 -14.98
CA GLY A 110 14.04 -18.38 -14.95
C GLY A 110 14.72 -18.41 -13.58
N ALA A 111 15.33 -19.53 -13.23
CA ALA A 111 16.13 -19.64 -11.99
C ALA A 111 17.34 -18.67 -11.94
N GLY A 112 17.77 -18.14 -13.09
CA GLY A 112 18.87 -17.17 -13.20
C GLY A 112 18.49 -15.70 -13.00
N LEU A 113 17.23 -15.41 -12.67
CA LEU A 113 16.75 -14.09 -12.26
C LEU A 113 17.41 -13.62 -10.94
N PRO A 114 17.34 -12.32 -10.58
CA PRO A 114 17.95 -11.80 -9.36
C PRO A 114 17.71 -12.70 -8.14
N THR A 115 18.78 -13.15 -7.50
CA THR A 115 18.69 -13.90 -6.25
C THR A 115 18.50 -12.94 -5.06
N ALA A 116 18.10 -13.47 -3.91
CA ALA A 116 17.94 -12.73 -2.65
C ALA A 116 16.81 -11.67 -2.59
N VAL A 117 15.94 -11.58 -3.61
CA VAL A 117 14.67 -10.84 -3.47
C VAL A 117 13.83 -11.54 -2.41
N ASP A 118 13.40 -10.80 -1.38
CA ASP A 118 12.81 -11.35 -0.16
C ASP A 118 13.67 -12.50 0.42
N GLY A 119 14.99 -12.36 0.46
CA GLY A 119 15.92 -13.44 0.81
C GLY A 119 15.75 -14.07 2.20
N TYR A 120 14.90 -13.50 3.06
CA TYR A 120 14.58 -14.04 4.38
C TYR A 120 13.31 -14.92 4.37
N CYS A 121 12.40 -14.80 3.38
CA CYS A 121 11.14 -15.58 3.28
C CYS A 121 11.34 -17.07 3.53
N CYS A 122 12.42 -17.58 2.96
CA CYS A 122 12.52 -18.97 2.58
C CYS A 122 13.42 -19.75 3.55
N THR A 123 13.81 -19.09 4.65
CA THR A 123 14.67 -19.61 5.72
C THR A 123 14.04 -19.49 7.11
N ILE A 124 12.92 -18.75 7.28
CA ILE A 124 12.26 -18.44 8.56
C ILE A 124 11.77 -19.69 9.35
N GLY A 125 11.66 -20.86 8.72
CA GLY A 125 11.36 -22.14 9.41
C GLY A 125 12.55 -23.03 9.75
N ALA A 126 13.76 -22.69 9.25
CA ALA A 126 14.97 -23.52 9.38
C ALA A 126 15.85 -23.11 10.58
N GLY A 127 15.38 -22.18 11.42
CA GLY A 127 16.13 -21.67 12.57
C GLY A 127 17.34 -20.81 12.20
N VAL A 128 17.36 -20.26 10.98
CA VAL A 128 18.41 -19.38 10.47
C VAL A 128 17.80 -18.04 10.07
N ASN A 129 18.26 -16.94 10.68
CA ASN A 129 17.79 -15.57 10.40
C ASN A 129 18.68 -14.86 9.37
N LEU A 130 19.31 -15.61 8.46
CA LEU A 130 20.20 -15.05 7.45
C LEU A 130 19.53 -15.03 6.08
N PRO A 131 19.82 -14.01 5.24
CA PRO A 131 19.32 -14.00 3.88
C PRO A 131 19.95 -15.15 3.10
N ASP A 132 19.16 -15.87 2.32
CA ASP A 132 19.67 -16.87 1.38
C ASP A 132 20.22 -16.15 0.13
N PRO A 133 21.53 -16.19 -0.13
CA PRO A 133 22.10 -15.54 -1.31
C PRO A 133 21.85 -16.32 -2.61
N SER A 134 21.39 -17.57 -2.50
CA SER A 134 21.23 -18.53 -3.59
C SER A 134 19.77 -18.80 -3.97
N THR A 135 18.83 -18.37 -3.13
CA THR A 135 17.39 -18.54 -3.34
C THR A 135 16.64 -17.35 -2.77
N GLY A 136 15.60 -16.92 -3.47
CA GLY A 136 14.63 -15.92 -3.01
C GLY A 136 13.32 -16.13 -3.72
N ALA A 137 12.44 -15.14 -3.67
CA ALA A 137 11.09 -15.22 -4.24
C ALA A 137 11.08 -15.70 -5.71
N LEU A 138 11.94 -15.14 -6.57
CA LEU A 138 11.98 -15.47 -7.99
C LEU A 138 12.47 -16.90 -8.29
N GLN A 139 13.32 -17.48 -7.43
CA GLN A 139 13.73 -18.88 -7.58
C GLN A 139 12.61 -19.85 -7.20
N ARG A 140 11.74 -19.48 -6.25
CA ARG A 140 10.56 -20.28 -5.86
C ARG A 140 9.45 -20.22 -6.91
N GLN A 141 9.40 -19.13 -7.68
CA GLN A 141 8.43 -18.93 -8.77
C GLN A 141 8.97 -19.36 -10.14
N ALA A 142 10.19 -19.92 -10.21
CA ALA A 142 10.82 -20.29 -11.47
C ALA A 142 9.94 -21.27 -12.27
N GLY A 143 9.74 -20.94 -13.55
CA GLY A 143 8.92 -21.67 -14.52
C GLY A 143 7.49 -21.12 -14.68
N LEU A 144 7.02 -20.23 -13.80
CA LEU A 144 5.80 -19.46 -14.03
C LEU A 144 5.90 -18.75 -15.39
N THR A 145 4.91 -18.96 -16.25
CA THR A 145 4.82 -18.35 -17.58
C THR A 145 3.63 -17.42 -17.64
N PHE A 146 3.87 -16.15 -17.99
CA PHE A 146 2.86 -15.11 -18.14
C PHE A 146 2.13 -15.25 -19.48
N ASP A 147 0.99 -14.54 -19.60
CA ASP A 147 0.22 -14.48 -20.84
C ASP A 147 1.02 -13.96 -22.03
N ALA A 148 0.54 -14.30 -23.22
CA ALA A 148 1.12 -13.81 -24.45
C ALA A 148 1.09 -12.27 -24.49
N GLY A 149 2.25 -11.67 -24.71
CA GLY A 149 2.39 -10.21 -24.78
C GLY A 149 2.61 -9.53 -23.43
N PHE A 150 2.83 -10.29 -22.35
CA PHE A 150 3.36 -9.77 -21.10
C PHE A 150 4.80 -10.25 -20.91
N ASP A 151 5.75 -9.33 -20.92
CA ASP A 151 7.17 -9.62 -20.70
C ASP A 151 7.65 -8.82 -19.48
N ALA A 152 7.71 -9.46 -18.31
CA ALA A 152 7.98 -8.77 -17.05
C ALA A 152 9.37 -8.12 -17.04
N ASP A 153 9.41 -6.80 -16.77
CA ASP A 153 10.64 -6.06 -16.59
C ASP A 153 11.04 -5.97 -15.12
N TYR A 154 10.03 -5.82 -14.25
CA TYR A 154 10.19 -5.53 -12.84
C TYR A 154 9.30 -6.43 -11.99
N TYR A 155 9.72 -6.61 -10.75
CA TYR A 155 9.00 -7.39 -9.77
C TYR A 155 8.96 -6.65 -8.43
N LEU A 156 7.80 -6.65 -7.80
CA LEU A 156 7.58 -6.20 -6.44
C LEU A 156 6.89 -7.32 -5.68
N THR A 157 7.23 -7.49 -4.41
CA THR A 157 6.47 -8.37 -3.52
C THR A 157 6.22 -7.69 -2.19
N PHE A 158 5.00 -7.87 -1.69
CA PHE A 158 4.53 -7.27 -0.44
C PHE A 158 4.05 -8.37 0.49
N SER A 159 4.42 -8.27 1.76
CA SER A 159 4.10 -9.26 2.77
C SER A 159 3.77 -8.59 4.07
N ARG A 160 2.82 -9.15 4.81
CA ARG A 160 2.52 -8.67 6.16
C ARG A 160 2.41 -9.80 7.17
N GLY A 161 2.70 -9.47 8.42
CA GLY A 161 2.65 -10.40 9.52
C GLY A 161 3.28 -9.84 10.78
N GLY A 162 3.44 -10.72 11.77
CA GLY A 162 4.15 -10.41 13.01
C GLY A 162 5.66 -10.60 12.87
N GLU A 163 6.39 -9.51 12.87
CA GLU A 163 7.85 -9.45 12.87
C GLU A 163 8.41 -9.26 14.28
N ASN A 164 9.73 -9.30 14.47
CA ASN A 164 10.38 -8.99 15.75
C ASN A 164 11.80 -8.44 15.58
N THR A 165 12.30 -7.79 16.64
CA THR A 165 13.71 -7.37 16.76
C THR A 165 14.34 -8.08 17.96
N GLY A 166 14.99 -9.23 17.77
CA GLY A 166 15.65 -9.95 18.88
C GLY A 166 15.79 -11.46 18.67
N ALA A 167 16.55 -12.09 19.58
CA ALA A 167 17.01 -13.47 19.45
C ALA A 167 15.90 -14.54 19.60
N SER A 168 14.67 -14.12 19.92
CA SER A 168 13.52 -15.02 20.02
C SER A 168 12.58 -14.81 18.84
N LEU A 169 12.41 -15.85 18.01
CA LEU A 169 11.21 -15.99 17.17
C LEU A 169 10.05 -16.35 18.09
N GLY A 170 9.47 -15.35 18.75
CA GLY A 170 8.36 -15.56 19.67
C GLY A 170 7.96 -14.29 20.42
N TYR A 171 6.66 -13.99 20.43
CA TYR A 171 6.03 -12.86 21.11
C TYR A 171 6.24 -12.81 22.65
N ALA A 172 6.86 -13.84 23.23
CA ALA A 172 6.92 -14.05 24.68
C ALA A 172 7.81 -13.04 25.43
N ASP A 173 8.69 -12.32 24.72
CA ASP A 173 9.55 -11.27 25.30
C ASP A 173 9.06 -9.84 25.02
N GLY A 174 7.93 -9.67 24.31
CA GLY A 174 7.38 -8.35 23.96
C GLY A 174 8.13 -7.62 22.83
N THR A 175 8.97 -8.31 22.05
CA THR A 175 9.74 -7.72 20.93
C THR A 175 9.06 -7.84 19.57
N GLY A 176 7.90 -8.51 19.50
CA GLY A 176 7.13 -8.65 18.26
C GLY A 176 6.42 -7.35 17.86
N PHE A 177 6.13 -7.17 16.58
CA PHE A 177 5.38 -6.04 16.02
C PHE A 177 4.71 -6.40 14.69
N TYR A 178 3.63 -5.70 14.32
CA TYR A 178 3.09 -5.78 12.96
C TYR A 178 3.97 -5.01 11.98
N ALA A 179 4.24 -5.60 10.83
CA ALA A 179 4.75 -4.88 9.68
C ALA A 179 4.13 -5.38 8.38
N ILE A 180 4.04 -4.48 7.41
CA ILE A 180 4.00 -4.82 5.99
C ILE A 180 5.31 -4.39 5.34
N THR A 181 5.94 -5.26 4.57
CA THR A 181 7.24 -5.04 3.94
C THR A 181 7.13 -5.07 2.42
N ALA A 182 8.07 -4.40 1.75
CA ALA A 182 8.16 -4.40 0.29
C ALA A 182 9.56 -4.79 -0.18
N HIS A 183 9.62 -5.61 -1.23
CA HIS A 183 10.86 -6.00 -1.91
C HIS A 183 10.72 -5.79 -3.41
N TYR A 184 11.84 -5.60 -4.11
CA TYR A 184 11.88 -5.25 -5.52
C TYR A 184 13.00 -5.98 -6.28
N ALA A 185 12.78 -6.18 -7.58
CA ALA A 185 13.80 -6.61 -8.52
C ALA A 185 13.67 -5.97 -9.90
N ASP A 186 14.80 -5.63 -10.51
CA ASP A 186 14.92 -5.40 -11.95
C ASP A 186 15.33 -6.73 -12.62
N LEU A 187 14.38 -7.33 -13.35
CA LEU A 187 14.52 -8.67 -13.93
C LEU A 187 15.52 -8.71 -15.09
N GLN A 188 15.87 -7.55 -15.66
CA GLN A 188 16.86 -7.41 -16.73
C GLN A 188 18.19 -6.90 -16.23
N GLY A 189 18.14 -5.94 -15.30
CA GLY A 189 19.31 -5.30 -14.68
C GLY A 189 20.01 -6.18 -13.65
N GLY A 190 19.34 -7.22 -13.13
CA GLY A 190 19.94 -8.15 -12.18
C GLY A 190 19.92 -7.65 -10.73
N THR A 191 19.29 -6.50 -10.45
CA THR A 191 19.29 -5.88 -9.12
C THR A 191 18.11 -6.39 -8.29
N SER A 192 18.35 -6.68 -7.01
CA SER A 192 17.34 -7.03 -6.01
C SER A 192 17.52 -6.18 -4.77
N GLN A 193 16.43 -5.86 -4.07
CA GLN A 193 16.45 -4.99 -2.90
C GLN A 193 15.26 -5.24 -1.95
N SER A 194 15.50 -5.20 -0.64
CA SER A 194 14.45 -4.94 0.34
C SER A 194 14.27 -3.44 0.49
N LEU A 195 13.04 -2.93 0.36
CA LEU A 195 12.80 -1.49 0.22
C LEU A 195 12.50 -0.80 1.54
N GLY A 196 11.69 -1.41 2.38
CA GLY A 196 11.24 -0.82 3.63
C GLY A 196 9.96 -1.46 4.14
N MET A 197 9.39 -0.83 5.15
CA MET A 197 8.19 -1.30 5.83
C MET A 197 7.23 -0.17 6.21
N GLN A 198 6.00 -0.55 6.56
CA GLN A 198 5.08 0.25 7.37
C GLN A 198 4.67 -0.51 8.61
N LEU A 199 4.42 0.25 9.69
CA LEU A 199 4.12 -0.27 11.02
C LEU A 199 2.68 0.03 11.47
N GLY A 200 1.89 0.68 10.62
CA GLY A 200 0.50 1.08 10.87
C GLY A 200 -0.34 0.98 9.60
N PRO A 201 -1.66 1.17 9.70
CA PRO A 201 -2.57 1.05 8.57
C PRO A 201 -2.53 2.32 7.69
N ARG A 202 -3.17 2.24 6.52
CA ARG A 202 -3.51 3.38 5.67
C ARG A 202 -2.33 4.27 5.29
N GLY A 203 -1.15 3.68 5.18
CA GLY A 203 0.07 4.41 4.88
C GLY A 203 0.51 5.41 5.96
N LEU A 204 -0.14 5.41 7.12
CA LEU A 204 0.17 6.35 8.17
C LEU A 204 1.57 6.09 8.70
N PRO A 205 2.39 7.13 8.95
CA PRO A 205 3.72 6.99 9.51
C PRO A 205 3.68 6.68 11.01
N ASN A 206 2.73 5.88 11.45
CA ASN A 206 2.45 5.59 12.84
C ASN A 206 2.93 4.18 13.16
N VAL A 207 3.12 3.94 14.45
CA VAL A 207 3.52 2.65 14.97
C VAL A 207 2.42 2.16 15.90
N LEU A 208 2.07 0.88 15.82
CA LEU A 208 1.07 0.32 16.72
C LEU A 208 1.67 0.09 18.12
N ARG A 209 0.94 0.49 19.17
CA ARG A 209 1.37 0.53 20.57
C ARG A 209 0.22 0.10 21.47
N GLY A 210 0.43 -0.85 22.39
CA GLY A 210 -0.63 -1.34 23.28
C GLY A 210 -0.26 -1.36 24.77
N PRO A 211 -1.27 -1.40 25.67
CA PRO A 211 -2.32 -0.38 25.76
C PRO A 211 -1.69 1.01 25.91
N LEU A 212 -2.31 2.04 25.32
CA LEU A 212 -1.73 3.37 25.16
C LEU A 212 -1.65 4.21 26.45
N GLY A 213 -1.56 3.54 27.60
CA GLY A 213 -1.37 4.14 28.90
C GLY A 213 -2.43 5.17 29.27
N GLY A 214 -2.10 6.00 30.26
CA GLY A 214 -2.95 7.10 30.71
C GLY A 214 -3.09 8.31 29.79
N ASP A 215 -2.47 8.34 28.61
CA ASP A 215 -2.34 9.53 27.75
C ASP A 215 -3.57 9.73 26.85
N PHE A 216 -4.76 9.85 27.42
CA PHE A 216 -6.04 9.86 26.70
C PHE A 216 -6.17 10.93 25.61
N ASN A 217 -5.51 12.09 25.74
CA ASN A 217 -5.60 13.17 24.76
C ASN A 217 -4.48 13.16 23.70
N GLU A 218 -3.61 12.15 23.76
CA GLU A 218 -2.51 11.91 22.82
C GLU A 218 -1.51 13.07 22.71
N ASN A 219 -1.38 13.87 23.76
CA ASN A 219 -0.45 14.99 23.80
C ASN A 219 0.97 14.57 24.24
N LYS A 220 1.20 13.26 24.46
CA LYS A 220 2.48 12.64 24.86
C LYS A 220 2.86 12.89 26.31
N THR A 221 1.91 13.31 27.15
CA THR A 221 2.13 13.52 28.58
C THR A 221 0.94 13.03 29.36
N VAL A 222 1.12 12.05 30.25
CA VAL A 222 0.03 11.62 31.12
C VAL A 222 -0.14 12.62 32.26
N GLY A 223 -1.13 13.50 32.14
CA GLY A 223 -1.33 14.64 33.01
C GLY A 223 -2.78 14.89 33.38
N GLY A 224 -3.03 16.07 33.96
CA GLY A 224 -4.38 16.46 34.36
C GLY A 224 -5.34 16.66 33.18
N GLU A 225 -4.82 16.89 31.97
CA GLU A 225 -5.63 17.02 30.76
C GLU A 225 -6.22 15.69 30.33
N ASP A 226 -5.49 14.59 30.50
CA ASP A 226 -5.99 13.24 30.26
C ASP A 226 -7.06 12.86 31.26
N LEU A 227 -6.85 13.19 32.55
CA LEU A 227 -7.88 12.97 33.56
C LEU A 227 -9.19 13.69 33.17
N LEU A 228 -9.11 14.88 32.56
CA LEU A 228 -10.28 15.59 32.07
C LEU A 228 -10.93 14.88 30.88
N THR A 229 -10.15 14.24 30.01
CA THR A 229 -10.67 13.39 28.92
C THR A 229 -11.43 12.20 29.50
N TRP A 230 -10.81 11.42 30.38
CA TRP A 230 -11.46 10.30 31.07
C TRP A 230 -12.74 10.72 31.81
N GLN A 231 -12.70 11.84 32.53
CA GLN A 231 -13.88 12.37 33.23
C GLN A 231 -15.06 12.69 32.31
N ARG A 232 -14.80 13.05 31.05
CA ARG A 232 -15.85 13.35 30.07
C ARG A 232 -16.47 12.08 29.50
N GLY A 233 -15.66 11.05 29.24
CA GLY A 233 -16.16 9.77 28.72
C GLY A 233 -16.73 8.84 29.78
N PHE A 234 -16.38 9.01 31.06
CA PHE A 234 -16.81 8.11 32.13
C PHE A 234 -18.34 7.89 32.15
N GLY A 235 -18.74 6.64 31.90
CA GLY A 235 -20.14 6.22 31.86
C GLY A 235 -20.96 6.76 30.68
N GLN A 236 -20.34 7.26 29.62
CA GLN A 236 -21.02 7.67 28.38
C GLN A 236 -21.23 6.50 27.40
N PHE A 237 -20.34 5.50 27.42
CA PHE A 237 -20.31 4.41 26.44
C PHE A 237 -20.79 3.09 27.04
N ASP A 238 -21.39 2.24 26.21
CA ASP A 238 -21.91 0.92 26.62
C ASP A 238 -21.14 -0.27 26.04
N GLY A 239 -20.15 -0.01 25.18
CA GLY A 239 -19.29 -1.03 24.57
C GLY A 239 -19.99 -1.90 23.53
N THR A 240 -21.23 -1.58 23.16
CA THR A 240 -22.03 -2.39 22.22
C THR A 240 -22.62 -1.58 21.06
N ILE A 241 -23.17 -0.40 21.35
CA ILE A 241 -23.75 0.52 20.36
C ILE A 241 -22.92 1.79 20.30
N GLU A 242 -22.55 2.32 21.47
CA GLU A 242 -21.61 3.43 21.59
C GLU A 242 -20.31 2.88 22.16
N VAL A 243 -19.27 2.89 21.33
CA VAL A 243 -17.94 2.35 21.63
C VAL A 243 -17.00 3.54 21.86
N ALA A 244 -16.40 3.60 23.04
CA ALA A 244 -15.43 4.62 23.37
C ALA A 244 -14.17 4.46 22.51
N ALA A 245 -13.63 5.57 22.02
CA ALA A 245 -12.25 5.60 21.55
C ALA A 245 -11.32 6.02 22.69
N LYS A 246 -10.01 5.88 22.47
CA LYS A 246 -9.01 6.38 23.43
C LYS A 246 -9.21 7.86 23.76
N ALA A 247 -9.49 8.67 22.73
CA ALA A 247 -9.74 10.11 22.88
C ALA A 247 -10.97 10.43 23.75
N ASP A 248 -11.78 9.43 24.08
CA ASP A 248 -12.90 9.52 25.02
C ASP A 248 -12.52 9.08 26.44
N GLY A 249 -11.37 8.43 26.63
CA GLY A 249 -10.89 7.98 27.93
C GLY A 249 -10.74 6.46 28.10
N ASP A 250 -10.88 5.68 27.04
CA ASP A 250 -10.72 4.21 27.07
C ASP A 250 -9.25 3.84 26.85
N SER A 251 -8.56 3.44 27.91
CA SER A 251 -7.14 3.08 27.86
C SER A 251 -6.90 1.62 27.46
N ASN A 252 -7.89 0.76 27.69
CA ASN A 252 -7.73 -0.68 27.57
C ASN A 252 -8.36 -1.23 26.26
N GLY A 253 -9.12 -0.39 25.54
CA GLY A 253 -9.76 -0.67 24.27
C GLY A 253 -10.96 -1.60 24.38
N ASP A 254 -11.60 -1.69 25.55
CA ASP A 254 -12.80 -2.52 25.77
C ASP A 254 -14.11 -1.83 25.33
N GLY A 255 -14.01 -0.60 24.84
CA GLY A 255 -15.12 0.18 24.31
C GLY A 255 -15.92 0.91 25.39
N ILE A 256 -15.49 0.88 26.66
CA ILE A 256 -16.08 1.64 27.76
C ILE A 256 -15.04 2.51 28.46
N VAL A 257 -15.51 3.54 29.18
CA VAL A 257 -14.64 4.40 29.99
C VAL A 257 -15.01 4.22 31.46
N ASP A 258 -14.17 3.52 32.21
CA ASP A 258 -14.48 3.09 33.56
C ASP A 258 -13.31 3.19 34.56
N GLY A 259 -13.43 2.52 35.71
CA GLY A 259 -12.42 2.56 36.76
C GLY A 259 -11.10 1.85 36.41
N VAL A 260 -11.10 0.95 35.43
CA VAL A 260 -9.90 0.30 34.89
C VAL A 260 -9.05 1.35 34.18
N ASP A 261 -9.67 2.23 33.39
CA ASP A 261 -8.95 3.28 32.67
C ASP A 261 -8.35 4.33 33.57
N LEU A 262 -9.12 4.73 34.60
CA LEU A 262 -8.58 5.60 35.64
C LEU A 262 -7.37 4.96 36.33
N GLY A 263 -7.40 3.64 36.53
CA GLY A 263 -6.27 2.88 37.07
C GLY A 263 -5.02 2.98 36.19
N THR A 264 -5.20 2.90 34.87
CA THR A 264 -4.12 3.11 33.89
C THR A 264 -3.55 4.52 33.98
N TRP A 265 -4.41 5.55 33.99
CA TRP A 265 -3.98 6.94 34.17
C TRP A 265 -3.23 7.17 35.48
N GLN A 266 -3.70 6.59 36.58
CA GLN A 266 -3.04 6.70 37.88
C GLN A 266 -1.65 6.06 37.90
N SER A 267 -1.50 4.92 37.22
CA SER A 267 -0.21 4.23 37.07
C SER A 267 0.78 5.07 36.27
N ASP A 268 0.29 5.78 35.24
CA ASP A 268 1.13 6.46 34.29
C ASP A 268 1.31 7.96 34.56
N TYR A 269 0.59 8.52 35.54
CA TYR A 269 0.59 9.94 35.84
C TYR A 269 2.00 10.51 36.05
N GLY A 270 2.36 11.50 35.23
CA GLY A 270 3.68 12.14 35.23
C GLY A 270 4.71 11.47 34.31
N ASN A 271 4.35 10.38 33.62
CA ASN A 271 5.19 9.77 32.60
C ASN A 271 4.99 10.47 31.24
N SER A 272 6.08 10.54 30.47
CA SER A 272 6.10 10.93 29.05
C SER A 272 6.70 9.76 28.27
N PRO A 273 5.90 8.70 28.07
CA PRO A 273 6.40 7.48 27.44
C PRO A 273 6.83 7.77 26.00
N GLY A 274 8.05 7.37 25.67
CA GLY A 274 8.60 7.42 24.32
C GLY A 274 8.05 6.30 23.46
N LEU A 275 8.25 6.43 22.15
CA LEU A 275 7.85 5.40 21.18
C LEU A 275 8.49 4.02 21.43
N GLY A 276 9.58 3.92 22.20
CA GLY A 276 10.23 2.66 22.58
C GLY A 276 9.63 1.94 23.80
N ASP A 277 8.70 2.58 24.52
CA ASP A 277 8.31 2.17 25.88
C ASP A 277 7.15 1.18 25.94
N TYR A 278 6.43 0.97 24.82
CA TYR A 278 5.29 0.06 24.77
C TYR A 278 5.56 -1.14 23.86
N ALA A 279 5.11 -2.30 24.33
CA ALA A 279 5.05 -3.50 23.51
C ALA A 279 3.82 -3.46 22.59
N PHE A 280 3.93 -4.11 21.44
CA PHE A 280 2.82 -4.34 20.52
C PHE A 280 1.93 -5.49 21.02
N ASN A 281 0.60 -5.35 20.94
CA ASN A 281 -0.36 -6.46 20.78
C ASN A 281 -1.78 -5.88 20.50
N PRO A 282 -2.63 -6.47 19.62
CA PRO A 282 -2.50 -7.83 19.14
C PRO A 282 -2.81 -8.11 17.67
N TYR A 283 -2.13 -9.17 17.23
CA TYR A 283 -2.71 -10.09 16.30
C TYR A 283 -3.76 -10.97 17.00
N ASN A 284 -4.96 -11.01 16.41
CA ASN A 284 -6.13 -11.82 16.73
C ASN A 284 -6.51 -11.96 18.24
N GLY A 285 -7.45 -11.12 18.70
CA GLY A 285 -8.12 -11.29 20.00
C GLY A 285 -7.85 -10.23 21.07
N GLY A 286 -7.34 -9.06 20.73
CA GLY A 286 -7.35 -7.90 21.64
C GLY A 286 -7.61 -6.58 20.91
N PRO A 287 -7.16 -5.42 21.44
CA PRO A 287 -7.70 -4.11 21.04
C PRO A 287 -7.56 -3.83 19.54
N SER A 288 -8.54 -3.09 19.00
CA SER A 288 -8.57 -2.70 17.58
C SER A 288 -7.32 -1.94 17.15
N THR A 289 -7.00 -1.97 15.86
CA THR A 289 -5.88 -1.21 15.29
C THR A 289 -6.01 0.29 15.55
N GLU A 290 -7.23 0.83 15.47
CA GLU A 290 -7.49 2.24 15.74
C GLU A 290 -7.13 2.62 17.18
N THR A 291 -7.45 1.75 18.15
CA THR A 291 -7.08 1.96 19.57
C THR A 291 -5.59 1.75 19.85
N LEU A 292 -4.84 1.18 18.92
CA LEU A 292 -3.41 0.94 19.05
C LEU A 292 -2.56 1.95 18.28
N LEU A 293 -3.16 2.88 17.56
CA LEU A 293 -2.43 3.82 16.71
C LEU A 293 -1.61 4.79 17.57
N GLY A 294 -0.31 4.51 17.69
CA GLY A 294 0.64 5.38 18.39
C GLY A 294 0.92 6.66 17.62
N PRO A 295 1.69 7.61 18.18
CA PRO A 295 1.97 8.86 17.49
C PRO A 295 2.80 8.64 16.22
N ALA A 296 2.63 9.54 15.26
CA ALA A 296 3.40 9.55 14.02
C ALA A 296 4.91 9.70 14.29
N LEU A 297 5.68 8.91 13.55
CA LEU A 297 7.11 9.03 13.39
C LEU A 297 7.44 10.37 12.71
N PRO A 298 8.37 11.17 13.26
CA PRO A 298 8.64 12.50 12.76
C PRO A 298 9.29 12.46 11.38
N GLY A 299 8.92 13.39 10.50
CA GLY A 299 9.59 13.59 9.20
C GLY A 299 9.24 12.57 8.11
N LEU A 300 8.31 11.65 8.39
CA LEU A 300 7.65 10.82 7.38
C LEU A 300 6.28 11.42 7.05
N SER A 301 5.91 11.37 5.77
CA SER A 301 4.55 11.65 5.30
C SER A 301 3.77 10.35 5.13
N GLN A 302 2.46 10.46 4.96
CA GLN A 302 1.63 9.30 4.61
C GLN A 302 2.13 8.70 3.29
N GLY A 303 2.29 7.38 3.26
CA GLY A 303 2.82 6.64 2.11
C GLY A 303 4.32 6.42 2.13
N ASP A 304 5.08 7.16 2.94
CA ASP A 304 6.53 7.00 3.01
C ASP A 304 6.89 5.67 3.69
N LEU A 305 7.95 5.03 3.19
CA LEU A 305 8.49 3.81 3.79
C LEU A 305 9.42 4.14 4.95
N ILE A 306 9.35 3.32 5.99
CA ILE A 306 10.41 3.23 6.99
C ILE A 306 11.52 2.38 6.39
N ASP A 307 12.71 2.97 6.21
CA ASP A 307 13.90 2.32 5.67
C ASP A 307 15.15 2.65 6.52
N GLN A 308 16.31 2.12 6.14
CA GLN A 308 17.56 2.34 6.87
C GLN A 308 17.99 3.83 6.90
N ASN A 309 17.71 4.57 5.83
CA ASN A 309 18.07 5.98 5.75
C ASN A 309 17.27 6.79 6.77
N TYR A 310 15.96 6.53 6.85
CA TYR A 310 15.12 7.10 7.90
C TYR A 310 15.61 6.66 9.29
N ALA A 311 15.77 5.36 9.53
CA ALA A 311 16.12 4.82 10.85
C ALA A 311 17.43 5.40 11.40
N THR A 312 18.44 5.58 10.54
CA THR A 312 19.76 6.11 10.93
C THR A 312 19.84 7.64 10.99
N THR A 313 18.80 8.34 10.51
CA THR A 313 18.74 9.82 10.52
C THR A 313 17.60 10.31 11.41
N THR A 314 16.47 10.71 10.84
CA THR A 314 15.32 11.28 11.55
C THR A 314 14.69 10.31 12.55
N GLY A 315 14.81 9.00 12.29
CA GLY A 315 14.38 7.93 13.18
C GLY A 315 15.28 7.69 14.39
N THR A 316 16.34 8.49 14.59
CA THR A 316 17.28 8.38 15.71
C THR A 316 17.45 9.73 16.42
N GLU A 317 17.36 9.74 17.75
CA GLU A 317 17.68 10.90 18.59
C GLU A 317 18.74 10.54 19.64
N GLY A 318 19.81 11.33 19.73
CA GLY A 318 20.88 11.10 20.72
C GLY A 318 21.61 9.75 20.56
N GLY A 319 21.55 9.13 19.37
CA GLY A 319 22.13 7.81 19.10
C GLY A 319 21.23 6.64 19.51
N VAL A 320 19.97 6.90 19.86
CA VAL A 320 18.96 5.91 20.21
C VAL A 320 17.83 5.97 19.18
N LEU A 321 17.40 4.82 18.67
CA LEU A 321 16.25 4.73 17.77
C LEU A 321 14.99 5.22 18.49
N LEU A 322 14.17 6.02 17.80
CA LEU A 322 12.91 6.54 18.35
C LEU A 322 11.94 5.40 18.69
N ALA A 323 11.92 4.35 17.85
CA ALA A 323 11.12 3.15 18.03
C ALA A 323 12.00 1.91 17.84
N ARG A 324 11.79 0.88 18.66
CA ARG A 324 12.64 -0.33 18.64
C ARG A 324 12.55 -1.06 17.30
N GLU A 325 11.36 -1.07 16.69
CA GLU A 325 11.06 -1.68 15.40
C GLU A 325 11.93 -1.12 14.27
N LEU A 326 12.40 0.13 14.38
CA LEU A 326 13.30 0.73 13.39
C LEU A 326 14.64 -0.02 13.28
N ALA A 327 15.00 -0.85 14.26
CA ALA A 327 16.19 -1.70 14.15
C ALA A 327 16.03 -2.75 13.03
N PHE A 328 14.80 -3.15 12.70
CA PHE A 328 14.49 -4.18 11.71
C PHE A 328 14.98 -3.81 10.30
N VAL A 329 14.87 -2.54 9.92
CA VAL A 329 15.26 -2.06 8.58
C VAL A 329 16.76 -1.88 8.41
N LEU A 330 17.54 -1.91 9.49
CA LEU A 330 18.98 -1.71 9.43
C LEU A 330 19.70 -2.90 8.73
N PRO A 331 20.95 -2.72 8.28
CA PRO A 331 21.77 -3.83 7.79
C PRO A 331 22.12 -4.82 8.89
N VAL A 332 22.32 -6.09 8.51
CA VAL A 332 22.85 -7.12 9.41
C VAL A 332 24.13 -6.62 10.09
N ASP A 333 24.17 -6.71 11.42
CA ASP A 333 25.31 -6.20 12.18
C ASP A 333 26.54 -7.08 11.94
N GLY A 334 27.67 -6.48 11.58
CA GLY A 334 28.93 -7.21 11.46
C GLY A 334 29.38 -7.86 12.78
N ALA A 335 28.88 -7.37 13.93
CA ALA A 335 29.10 -7.96 15.24
C ALA A 335 28.05 -9.02 15.63
N ASP A 336 26.98 -9.17 14.86
CA ASP A 336 25.90 -10.17 15.02
C ASP A 336 25.75 -10.99 13.72
N PRO A 337 26.74 -11.85 13.40
CA PRO A 337 26.78 -12.56 12.12
C PRO A 337 25.67 -13.60 11.96
N ASP A 338 24.98 -13.97 13.05
CA ASP A 338 23.83 -14.88 13.02
C ASP A 338 22.49 -14.13 12.89
N ASN A 339 22.55 -12.79 12.78
CA ASN A 339 21.41 -11.89 12.71
C ASN A 339 20.36 -12.16 13.80
N THR A 340 20.83 -12.33 15.03
CA THR A 340 19.98 -12.46 16.21
C THR A 340 19.13 -11.22 16.48
N LEU A 341 19.45 -10.07 15.86
CA LEU A 341 18.64 -8.85 15.93
C LEU A 341 17.54 -8.76 14.87
N ASN A 342 17.44 -9.73 13.96
CA ASN A 342 16.44 -9.76 12.88
C ASN A 342 16.45 -8.53 11.97
N ARG A 343 17.64 -8.04 11.64
CA ARG A 343 17.85 -6.95 10.69
C ARG A 343 17.64 -7.44 9.25
N ARG A 344 17.10 -6.60 8.37
CA ARG A 344 16.64 -6.99 7.02
C ARG A 344 17.29 -6.21 5.89
N ASP A 345 18.14 -5.23 6.19
CA ASP A 345 18.87 -4.44 5.19
C ASP A 345 17.91 -3.79 4.17
N MET A 346 17.03 -2.92 4.66
CA MET A 346 15.98 -2.31 3.86
C MET A 346 16.34 -0.87 3.49
N GLU A 347 16.39 -0.57 2.21
CA GLU A 347 16.65 0.79 1.71
C GLU A 347 15.73 1.10 0.53
N ASN A 348 15.05 2.25 0.54
CA ASN A 348 14.16 2.59 -0.54
C ASN A 348 14.88 3.43 -1.60
N THR A 349 15.62 2.78 -2.49
CA THR A 349 16.37 3.51 -3.55
C THR A 349 15.53 3.83 -4.78
N ILE A 350 14.37 3.18 -4.93
CA ILE A 350 13.48 3.36 -6.09
C ILE A 350 12.37 4.39 -5.83
N GLY A 351 12.31 4.95 -4.62
CA GLY A 351 11.31 5.93 -4.24
C GLY A 351 9.89 5.36 -4.21
N LEU A 352 9.73 4.09 -3.83
CA LEU A 352 8.43 3.45 -3.62
C LEU A 352 7.68 4.16 -2.49
N GLN A 353 6.37 4.36 -2.66
CA GLN A 353 5.46 4.69 -1.57
C GLN A 353 4.43 3.57 -1.45
N MET A 354 3.93 3.30 -0.26
CA MET A 354 2.90 2.27 -0.07
C MET A 354 1.89 2.65 1.01
N ALA A 355 0.73 2.04 0.98
CA ALA A 355 -0.24 2.02 2.05
C ALA A 355 -0.97 0.68 2.04
N TYR A 356 -1.54 0.32 3.19
CA TYR A 356 -2.30 -0.90 3.31
C TYR A 356 -3.49 -0.72 4.24
N ASP A 357 -4.68 -1.06 3.77
CA ASP A 357 -5.92 -1.05 4.56
C ASP A 357 -6.69 -2.36 4.37
N ASP A 358 -6.66 -3.22 5.38
CA ASP A 358 -7.30 -4.55 5.40
C ASP A 358 -8.79 -4.52 5.78
N SER A 359 -9.43 -3.34 5.84
CA SER A 359 -10.78 -3.21 6.41
C SER A 359 -11.92 -3.74 5.53
N ASN A 360 -11.61 -4.36 4.39
CA ASN A 360 -12.61 -4.95 3.51
C ASN A 360 -13.28 -6.20 4.13
N VAL A 361 -14.60 -6.27 3.96
CA VAL A 361 -15.46 -7.40 4.39
C VAL A 361 -16.50 -7.80 3.33
N ALA A 362 -16.41 -7.23 2.13
CA ALA A 362 -17.40 -7.37 1.06
C ALA A 362 -16.80 -7.99 -0.22
N GLY A 363 -15.61 -8.59 -0.11
CA GLY A 363 -14.88 -9.16 -1.24
C GLY A 363 -15.52 -10.42 -1.84
N VAL A 364 -14.67 -11.22 -2.49
CA VAL A 364 -15.06 -12.54 -2.97
C VAL A 364 -15.33 -13.51 -1.82
N VAL A 365 -16.07 -14.59 -2.09
CA VAL A 365 -16.39 -15.57 -1.04
C VAL A 365 -15.37 -16.70 -0.98
N GLY A 366 -15.12 -17.18 0.24
CA GLY A 366 -14.11 -18.22 0.54
C GLY A 366 -14.53 -19.67 0.32
N ASN A 367 -15.48 -19.95 -0.58
CA ASN A 367 -16.04 -21.31 -0.78
C ASN A 367 -16.14 -21.73 -2.25
N ASP A 368 -16.25 -23.05 -2.46
CA ASP A 368 -16.44 -23.63 -3.78
C ASP A 368 -17.77 -23.17 -4.44
N PRO A 369 -17.99 -23.40 -5.74
CA PRO A 369 -17.02 -23.79 -6.77
C PRO A 369 -16.15 -22.61 -7.21
N TYR A 370 -14.87 -22.87 -7.47
CA TYR A 370 -13.90 -21.87 -7.90
C TYR A 370 -13.88 -21.67 -9.43
N THR A 371 -14.61 -22.51 -10.15
CA THR A 371 -14.69 -22.51 -11.61
C THR A 371 -15.89 -21.74 -12.16
N LEU A 372 -16.63 -21.06 -11.28
CA LEU A 372 -17.74 -20.19 -11.63
C LEU A 372 -17.47 -18.77 -11.10
N PRO A 373 -18.03 -17.74 -11.75
CA PRO A 373 -17.95 -16.37 -11.25
C PRO A 373 -18.48 -16.23 -9.82
N THR A 374 -17.84 -15.40 -8.98
CA THR A 374 -18.21 -15.13 -7.58
C THR A 374 -19.56 -14.42 -7.43
N THR A 375 -20.01 -13.77 -8.52
CA THR A 375 -21.33 -13.17 -8.67
C THR A 375 -22.42 -14.20 -9.04
N ASP A 376 -22.06 -15.45 -9.33
CA ASP A 376 -23.00 -16.56 -9.52
C ASP A 376 -23.39 -17.13 -8.15
N ASP A 377 -24.53 -16.67 -7.62
CA ASP A 377 -25.15 -17.21 -6.41
C ASP A 377 -25.63 -18.68 -6.55
N ASN A 378 -25.37 -19.32 -7.70
CA ASN A 378 -25.81 -20.64 -8.09
C ASN A 378 -27.33 -20.78 -7.89
N GLY A 379 -28.09 -19.80 -8.36
CA GLY A 379 -29.55 -19.73 -8.23
C GLY A 379 -30.03 -19.40 -6.82
N GLY A 380 -29.29 -18.57 -6.08
CA GLY A 380 -29.60 -18.08 -4.74
C GLY A 380 -29.27 -19.06 -3.62
N THR A 381 -28.40 -20.03 -3.88
CA THR A 381 -28.04 -21.09 -2.92
C THR A 381 -26.79 -20.78 -2.11
N ARG A 382 -26.05 -19.73 -2.47
CA ARG A 382 -24.80 -19.29 -1.83
C ARG A 382 -24.79 -17.76 -1.66
N PRO A 383 -24.11 -17.21 -0.64
CA PRO A 383 -23.77 -15.79 -0.63
C PRO A 383 -22.93 -15.47 -1.88
N ALA A 384 -23.29 -14.43 -2.61
CA ALA A 384 -22.44 -13.87 -3.66
C ALA A 384 -21.46 -12.88 -3.03
N GLY A 385 -20.23 -12.83 -3.55
CA GLY A 385 -19.29 -11.75 -3.22
C GLY A 385 -19.75 -10.42 -3.84
N ASP A 386 -19.18 -9.32 -3.37
CA ASP A 386 -19.44 -7.97 -3.91
C ASP A 386 -18.12 -7.21 -4.21
N PRO A 387 -17.19 -7.84 -4.95
CA PRO A 387 -15.86 -7.28 -5.19
C PRO A 387 -15.93 -5.91 -5.88
N GLU A 388 -16.96 -5.62 -6.67
CA GLU A 388 -17.18 -4.33 -7.33
C GLU A 388 -17.25 -3.13 -6.37
N ASN A 389 -17.64 -3.36 -5.12
CA ASN A 389 -17.78 -2.31 -4.10
C ASN A 389 -16.57 -2.21 -3.15
N VAL A 390 -15.56 -3.06 -3.33
CA VAL A 390 -14.36 -3.03 -2.49
C VAL A 390 -13.39 -1.98 -3.01
N THR A 391 -12.99 -1.06 -2.12
CA THR A 391 -12.11 0.06 -2.47
C THR A 391 -10.84 0.13 -1.63
N THR A 392 -10.63 -0.76 -0.65
CA THR A 392 -9.46 -0.73 0.23
C THR A 392 -8.57 -1.96 0.00
N GLY A 393 -7.27 -1.82 0.24
CA GLY A 393 -6.31 -2.92 0.17
C GLY A 393 -4.87 -2.43 0.11
N LEU A 394 -4.03 -3.09 -0.69
CA LEU A 394 -2.67 -2.64 -0.98
C LEU A 394 -2.71 -1.48 -1.97
N GLU A 395 -2.10 -0.37 -1.62
CA GLU A 395 -1.83 0.75 -2.51
C GLU A 395 -0.33 1.02 -2.58
N PHE A 396 0.19 1.32 -3.77
CA PHE A 396 1.56 1.78 -3.90
C PHE A 396 1.73 2.76 -5.06
N SER A 397 2.79 3.56 -4.99
CA SER A 397 3.25 4.33 -6.14
C SER A 397 4.75 4.21 -6.35
N ILE A 398 5.14 4.23 -7.61
CA ILE A 398 6.54 4.11 -8.03
C ILE A 398 6.85 5.11 -9.14
N PRO A 399 8.00 5.81 -9.12
CA PRO A 399 8.42 6.65 -10.22
C PRO A 399 8.51 5.89 -11.54
N LEU A 400 8.05 6.49 -12.64
CA LEU A 400 8.23 5.93 -13.98
C LEU A 400 9.72 5.75 -14.33
N SER A 401 10.59 6.60 -13.78
CA SER A 401 12.04 6.48 -13.95
C SER A 401 12.61 5.20 -13.32
N ALA A 402 12.05 4.73 -12.20
CA ALA A 402 12.42 3.45 -11.60
C ALA A 402 11.95 2.28 -12.48
N LEU A 403 10.82 2.45 -13.16
CA LEU A 403 10.30 1.53 -14.18
C LEU A 403 10.95 1.71 -15.57
N GLY A 404 12.04 2.47 -15.68
CA GLY A 404 12.77 2.63 -16.94
C GLY A 404 11.92 3.19 -18.09
N THR A 405 10.83 3.88 -17.75
CA THR A 405 9.85 4.42 -18.70
C THR A 405 9.59 5.90 -18.39
N SER A 406 8.73 6.53 -19.19
CA SER A 406 8.32 7.91 -18.99
C SER A 406 6.92 8.14 -19.53
N ALA A 407 6.28 9.25 -19.13
CA ALA A 407 4.94 9.58 -19.58
C ALA A 407 4.87 9.62 -21.12
N GLY A 408 3.98 8.83 -21.72
CA GLY A 408 3.82 8.74 -23.18
C GLY A 408 4.74 7.73 -23.88
N ALA A 409 5.57 6.98 -23.15
CA ALA A 409 6.50 6.01 -23.76
C ALA A 409 5.84 4.71 -24.25
N GLY A 410 4.61 4.44 -23.83
CA GLY A 410 3.88 3.19 -24.09
C GLY A 410 3.15 2.74 -22.83
N ASP A 411 2.08 1.98 -23.00
CA ASP A 411 1.27 1.47 -21.89
C ASP A 411 2.10 0.62 -20.93
N ILE A 412 1.68 0.58 -19.67
CA ILE A 412 2.28 -0.25 -18.63
C ILE A 412 1.31 -1.38 -18.31
N LYS A 413 1.79 -2.61 -18.21
CA LYS A 413 0.98 -3.76 -17.83
C LYS A 413 1.37 -4.23 -16.44
N ILE A 414 0.38 -4.68 -15.69
CA ILE A 414 0.53 -5.17 -14.33
C ILE A 414 -0.09 -6.55 -14.25
N PHE A 415 0.72 -7.54 -13.90
CA PHE A 415 0.28 -8.88 -13.56
C PHE A 415 0.48 -9.04 -12.07
N ALA A 416 -0.60 -9.28 -11.31
CA ALA A 416 -0.46 -9.54 -9.89
C ALA A 416 -1.30 -10.72 -9.42
N PHE A 417 -0.83 -11.36 -8.35
CA PHE A 417 -1.53 -12.46 -7.71
C PHE A 417 -1.14 -12.61 -6.26
N ILE A 418 -1.94 -13.37 -5.52
CA ILE A 418 -1.61 -13.75 -4.15
C ILE A 418 -0.88 -15.09 -4.13
N ASN A 419 0.17 -15.20 -3.33
CA ASN A 419 0.98 -16.40 -3.18
C ASN A 419 1.13 -16.77 -1.70
N GLY A 420 1.39 -18.04 -1.40
CA GLY A 420 1.77 -18.47 -0.06
C GLY A 420 3.11 -17.87 0.35
N GLY A 421 3.40 -17.83 1.66
CA GLY A 421 4.64 -17.21 2.17
C GLY A 421 5.95 -17.84 1.70
N GLY A 422 5.92 -19.03 1.10
CA GLY A 422 7.07 -19.68 0.46
C GLY A 422 7.30 -19.27 -1.01
N HIS A 423 6.47 -18.37 -1.57
CA HIS A 423 6.44 -17.98 -2.98
C HIS A 423 6.23 -19.15 -3.96
N ASP A 424 5.65 -20.25 -3.51
CA ASP A 424 5.67 -21.56 -4.18
C ASP A 424 4.27 -22.20 -4.34
N TYR A 425 3.22 -21.45 -4.02
CA TYR A 425 1.84 -21.89 -4.14
C TYR A 425 0.90 -20.70 -4.33
N ALA A 426 0.50 -20.47 -5.57
CA ALA A 426 -0.35 -19.34 -5.92
C ALA A 426 -1.80 -19.59 -5.49
N SER A 427 -2.39 -18.58 -4.85
CA SER A 427 -3.84 -18.46 -4.73
C SER A 427 -4.46 -18.39 -6.12
N ASN A 428 -5.75 -18.69 -6.23
CA ASN A 428 -6.53 -18.47 -7.45
C ASN A 428 -6.94 -17.00 -7.68
N GLN A 429 -6.27 -16.08 -7.01
CA GLN A 429 -6.57 -14.65 -7.00
C GLN A 429 -5.53 -13.93 -7.86
N PHE A 430 -5.89 -13.69 -9.12
CA PHE A 430 -5.07 -13.03 -10.13
C PHE A 430 -5.76 -11.77 -10.64
N THR A 431 -4.98 -10.82 -11.16
CA THR A 431 -5.49 -9.64 -11.87
C THR A 431 -6.06 -10.00 -13.25
N GLY A 432 -6.64 -9.02 -13.94
CA GLY A 432 -7.15 -9.21 -15.29
C GLY A 432 -8.46 -10.01 -15.28
N ASP A 433 -8.61 -10.96 -16.19
CA ASP A 433 -9.82 -11.79 -16.31
C ASP A 433 -9.94 -12.85 -15.19
N GLY A 434 -8.93 -12.96 -14.32
CA GLY A 434 -8.83 -14.01 -13.31
C GLY A 434 -8.52 -15.37 -13.95
N VAL A 435 -8.52 -16.43 -13.13
CA VAL A 435 -8.24 -17.80 -13.61
C VAL A 435 -9.47 -18.70 -13.63
N LEU A 436 -10.52 -18.39 -12.84
CA LEU A 436 -11.72 -19.22 -12.66
C LEU A 436 -11.36 -20.70 -12.47
N ASP A 437 -10.41 -20.94 -11.56
CA ASP A 437 -9.97 -22.27 -11.17
C ASP A 437 -9.58 -22.29 -9.68
N ALA A 438 -9.20 -23.45 -9.18
CA ALA A 438 -8.59 -23.62 -7.88
C ALA A 438 -7.20 -22.96 -7.81
N ASN A 439 -6.61 -22.94 -6.60
CA ASN A 439 -5.23 -22.52 -6.40
C ASN A 439 -4.27 -23.23 -7.36
N LEU A 440 -3.14 -22.60 -7.67
CA LEU A 440 -2.17 -23.12 -8.61
C LEU A 440 -0.88 -23.51 -7.86
N GLY A 441 -0.54 -24.80 -7.93
CA GLY A 441 0.79 -25.28 -7.53
C GLY A 441 1.65 -25.55 -8.76
N GLY A 442 2.91 -25.93 -8.60
CA GLY A 442 3.81 -26.15 -9.73
C GLY A 442 3.49 -27.35 -10.63
N ASN A 443 2.35 -28.03 -10.45
CA ASN A 443 1.77 -28.88 -11.52
C ASN A 443 0.84 -28.10 -12.48
N GLY A 444 0.61 -26.81 -12.25
CA GLY A 444 -0.28 -25.92 -13.00
C GLY A 444 -1.73 -25.86 -12.50
N PHE A 445 -2.19 -26.83 -11.71
CA PHE A 445 -3.60 -27.01 -11.35
C PHE A 445 -3.75 -27.55 -9.90
N GLY A 446 -3.29 -26.77 -8.92
CA GLY A 446 -3.49 -27.02 -7.48
C GLY A 446 -2.61 -28.06 -6.78
N GLY A 447 -1.81 -28.82 -7.49
CA GLY A 447 -0.84 -29.76 -6.91
C GLY A 447 0.46 -29.07 -6.52
N PHE A 448 0.76 -29.03 -5.23
CA PHE A 448 2.00 -28.45 -4.70
C PHE A 448 3.23 -29.30 -5.05
N THR A 449 4.22 -28.68 -5.70
CA THR A 449 5.53 -29.28 -6.02
C THR A 449 6.70 -28.54 -5.38
N GLY A 450 6.42 -27.46 -4.62
CA GLY A 450 7.45 -26.60 -4.01
C GLY A 450 8.02 -25.54 -4.95
N ASP A 451 7.33 -25.25 -6.05
CA ASP A 451 7.58 -24.18 -7.01
C ASP A 451 6.30 -23.86 -7.82
N LEU A 452 6.38 -22.91 -8.75
CA LEU A 452 5.32 -22.60 -9.72
C LEU A 452 5.64 -23.07 -11.15
N SER A 453 6.49 -24.09 -11.31
CA SER A 453 7.11 -24.41 -12.61
C SER A 453 6.16 -24.91 -13.70
N GLY A 454 5.01 -25.47 -13.30
CA GLY A 454 3.95 -25.91 -14.20
C GLY A 454 2.84 -24.88 -14.39
N VAL A 455 2.92 -23.70 -13.77
CA VAL A 455 1.91 -22.66 -13.90
C VAL A 455 2.14 -21.87 -15.20
N ASN A 456 1.18 -21.94 -16.11
CA ASN A 456 1.21 -21.24 -17.40
C ASN A 456 -0.11 -20.51 -17.65
N MET A 457 -0.04 -19.18 -17.72
CA MET A 457 -1.24 -18.35 -17.83
C MET A 457 -1.99 -18.55 -19.15
N THR A 458 -1.31 -19.01 -20.21
CA THR A 458 -1.96 -19.34 -21.49
C THR A 458 -2.95 -20.52 -21.41
N ASP A 459 -2.98 -21.24 -20.30
CA ASP A 459 -3.94 -22.31 -20.05
C ASP A 459 -5.31 -21.78 -19.56
N PHE A 460 -5.38 -20.52 -19.13
CA PHE A 460 -6.61 -19.85 -18.70
C PHE A 460 -7.17 -18.95 -19.80
N LEU A 461 -8.45 -18.60 -19.69
CA LEU A 461 -9.11 -17.73 -20.67
C LEU A 461 -8.86 -16.27 -20.30
N GLY A 462 -8.65 -15.44 -21.32
CA GLY A 462 -8.41 -14.02 -21.11
C GLY A 462 -6.96 -13.71 -20.76
N ASP A 463 -6.70 -12.48 -20.37
CA ASP A 463 -5.39 -12.04 -19.93
C ASP A 463 -5.40 -11.88 -18.40
N GLN A 464 -4.42 -12.45 -17.69
CA GLN A 464 -4.27 -12.30 -16.23
C GLN A 464 -3.46 -11.06 -15.82
N PHE A 465 -3.33 -10.09 -16.74
CA PHE A 465 -2.73 -8.78 -16.51
C PHE A 465 -3.70 -7.66 -16.89
N VAL A 466 -3.54 -6.50 -16.26
CA VAL A 466 -4.24 -5.27 -16.63
C VAL A 466 -3.32 -4.33 -17.40
N THR A 467 -3.90 -3.47 -18.25
CA THR A 467 -3.16 -2.46 -19.01
C THR A 467 -3.50 -1.05 -18.53
N VAL A 468 -2.47 -0.29 -18.17
CA VAL A 468 -2.54 1.09 -17.70
C VAL A 468 -2.12 2.02 -18.83
N GLY A 469 -3.04 2.91 -19.22
CA GLY A 469 -2.75 3.93 -20.22
C GLY A 469 -1.69 4.90 -19.71
N ASN A 470 -0.55 4.97 -20.39
CA ASN A 470 0.55 5.87 -20.03
C ASN A 470 0.64 7.00 -21.07
N ALA A 471 -0.43 7.77 -21.19
CA ALA A 471 -0.49 8.88 -22.14
C ALA A 471 0.44 10.04 -21.71
N PRO A 472 1.01 10.80 -22.65
CA PRO A 472 1.74 12.01 -22.30
C PRO A 472 0.81 12.99 -21.58
N ALA A 473 1.30 13.66 -20.55
CA ALA A 473 0.55 14.73 -19.89
C ALA A 473 0.04 15.70 -20.96
N ALA A 474 -1.27 15.96 -20.98
CA ALA A 474 -1.86 16.90 -21.92
C ALA A 474 -1.09 18.23 -21.80
N ALA A 475 -0.40 18.63 -22.87
CA ALA A 475 0.41 19.84 -22.88
C ALA A 475 -0.46 20.99 -22.37
N GLY A 476 -0.11 21.51 -21.19
CA GLY A 476 -0.92 22.50 -20.50
C GLY A 476 -1.32 23.59 -21.47
N VAL A 477 -2.63 23.77 -21.66
CA VAL A 477 -3.16 24.97 -22.29
C VAL A 477 -2.53 26.14 -21.53
N PRO A 478 -1.84 27.09 -22.19
CA PRO A 478 -1.14 28.15 -21.50
C PRO A 478 -2.09 28.84 -20.55
N GLU A 479 -1.69 28.91 -19.27
CA GLU A 479 -2.38 29.63 -18.20
C GLU A 479 -2.94 30.96 -18.73
N PRO A 480 -4.15 31.39 -18.32
CA PRO A 480 -4.78 32.61 -18.84
C PRO A 480 -3.85 33.84 -18.85
N GLY A 481 -2.92 33.92 -17.89
CA GLY A 481 -1.89 34.96 -17.82
C GLY A 481 -0.90 34.99 -19.00
N ALA A 482 -0.52 33.83 -19.53
CA ALA A 482 0.39 33.72 -20.69
C ALA A 482 -0.30 34.16 -22.00
N VAL A 483 -1.60 33.89 -22.13
CA VAL A 483 -2.42 34.35 -23.27
C VAL A 483 -2.67 35.86 -23.20
N VAL A 484 -2.89 36.41 -22.00
CA VAL A 484 -3.03 37.86 -21.79
C VAL A 484 -1.73 38.61 -22.09
N LEU A 485 -0.57 38.07 -21.70
CA LEU A 485 0.73 38.68 -21.96
C LEU A 485 1.10 38.61 -23.45
N ALA A 486 0.79 37.51 -24.14
CA ALA A 486 0.96 37.37 -25.59
C ALA A 486 -0.01 38.29 -26.37
N GLY A 487 -1.25 38.42 -25.91
CA GLY A 487 -2.24 39.34 -26.47
C GLY A 487 -1.87 40.81 -26.30
N LEU A 488 -1.29 41.20 -25.15
CA LEU A 488 -0.77 42.54 -24.91
C LEU A 488 0.47 42.84 -25.76
N ALA A 489 1.38 41.87 -25.93
CA ALA A 489 2.55 42.03 -26.79
C ALA A 489 2.18 42.24 -28.26
N LEU A 490 1.19 41.50 -28.77
CA LEU A 490 0.67 41.66 -30.14
C LEU A 490 -0.14 42.95 -30.31
N GLY A 491 -0.90 43.37 -29.29
CA GLY A 491 -1.60 44.64 -29.27
C GLY A 491 -0.65 45.85 -29.34
N LEU A 492 0.46 45.82 -28.57
CA LEU A 492 1.48 46.87 -28.57
C LEU A 492 2.25 46.97 -29.90
N LEU A 493 2.50 45.84 -30.58
CA LEU A 493 3.09 45.82 -31.93
C LEU A 493 2.15 46.42 -33.00
N GLY A 494 0.84 46.25 -32.84
CA GLY A 494 -0.18 46.87 -33.71
C GLY A 494 -0.24 48.40 -33.60
N PHE A 495 0.01 48.96 -32.41
CA PHE A 495 0.06 50.42 -32.21
C PHE A 495 1.38 51.04 -32.70
N ALA A 496 2.49 50.30 -32.69
CA ALA A 496 3.78 50.78 -33.18
C ALA A 496 3.82 50.95 -34.71
N ARG A 497 3.02 50.20 -35.47
CA ARG A 497 2.97 50.29 -36.95
C ARG A 497 2.05 51.39 -37.52
N ARG A 498 1.32 52.13 -36.69
CA ARG A 498 0.41 53.20 -37.13
C ARG A 498 0.96 54.62 -36.97
N ARG A 499 2.25 54.76 -36.64
CA ARG A 499 3.00 56.02 -36.69
C ARG A 499 4.27 55.82 -37.52
N GLY A 500 4.11 55.87 -38.84
CA GLY A 500 5.17 55.85 -39.85
C GLY A 500 4.60 56.29 -41.17
#